data_AF-A0A2V9ZKH4-F1
#
_entry.id   AF-A0A2V9ZKH4-F1
#
_cell.length_a   1.000
_cell.length_b   1.000
_cell.length_c   1.000
_cell.angle_alpha   90.00
_cell.angle_beta   90.00
_cell.angle_gamma   90.00
#
_symmetry.space_group_name_H-M   'P 1'
#
loop_
_entity.id
_entity.type
_entity.pdbx_description
1 polymer ?
#
loop_
_entity_poly.entity_id
_entity_poly.type
_entity_poly.pdbx_seq_one_letter_code
_entity_poly.pdbx_strand_id
1 'polypeptide(L)'
;MMLAPPDTFQSTKRVDVLVSLLPSAKPLKERARVHLHAYTSETVAEVRLFDRNQIAPGETAFAQLRMEEPSLLLPGDRFILRQFSPVVTIGGGAVLDAAPLPRMKRDASQSFLKLLANGDPEQTLLARIARRGHDGLSLSQAVAETGWRRSVIEQRVVRAVPQGEVLRVGGILISTAAMEGLKTFVTATL
;
A
#
# COMPACT_ATOMS: atom_id res chain seq x y z
N MET A 1 -3.68 17.68 11.52
CA MET A 1 -2.23 17.98 11.44
C MET A 1 -1.47 16.79 12.04
N MET A 2 -0.46 16.25 11.34
CA MET A 2 0.43 15.20 11.86
C MET A 2 1.77 15.81 12.25
N LEU A 3 2.34 15.38 13.37
CA LEU A 3 3.68 15.76 13.81
C LEU A 3 4.63 14.57 13.62
N ALA A 4 5.65 14.76 12.79
CA ALA A 4 6.71 13.78 12.55
C ALA A 4 8.03 14.51 12.28
N PRO A 5 9.18 13.86 12.45
CA PRO A 5 10.45 14.44 12.02
C PRO A 5 10.41 14.79 10.53
N PRO A 6 11.11 15.87 10.11
CA PRO A 6 11.16 16.26 8.70
C PRO A 6 11.52 15.09 7.78
N ASP A 7 10.93 15.08 6.58
CA ASP A 7 11.19 14.12 5.51
C ASP A 7 10.95 12.64 5.85
N THR A 8 10.23 12.34 6.94
CA THR A 8 9.94 10.95 7.35
C THR A 8 8.82 10.32 6.52
N PHE A 9 7.78 11.09 6.22
CA PHE A 9 6.59 10.60 5.53
C PHE A 9 6.21 11.52 4.38
N GLN A 10 5.55 10.97 3.36
CA GLN A 10 5.10 11.70 2.18
C GLN A 10 3.60 11.56 2.03
N SER A 11 2.90 12.68 1.84
CA SER A 11 1.49 12.67 1.48
C SER A 11 1.31 12.07 0.08
N THR A 12 0.23 11.32 -0.10
CA THR A 12 -0.09 10.63 -1.35
C THR A 12 -1.48 10.99 -1.82
N LYS A 13 -1.74 10.85 -3.13
CA LYS A 13 -3.09 10.88 -3.71
C LYS A 13 -3.66 9.49 -3.97
N ARG A 14 -2.89 8.43 -3.70
CA ARG A 14 -3.28 7.05 -3.99
C ARG A 14 -2.95 6.18 -2.78
N VAL A 15 -3.97 5.50 -2.27
CA VAL A 15 -3.82 4.52 -1.19
C VAL A 15 -4.56 3.24 -1.57
N ASP A 16 -3.89 2.11 -1.40
CA ASP A 16 -4.53 0.81 -1.54
C ASP A 16 -5.04 0.35 -0.17
N VAL A 17 -6.28 -0.11 -0.14
CA VAL A 17 -7.08 -0.28 1.07
C VAL A 17 -7.89 -1.57 1.01
N LEU A 18 -8.28 -2.04 2.19
CA LEU A 18 -9.40 -2.97 2.35
C LEU A 18 -10.65 -2.16 2.70
N VAL A 19 -11.63 -2.12 1.80
CA VAL A 19 -12.92 -1.47 2.03
C VAL A 19 -13.91 -2.49 2.59
N SER A 20 -14.68 -2.07 3.58
CA SER A 20 -15.85 -2.79 4.12
C SER A 20 -17.09 -1.92 3.95
N LEU A 21 -18.08 -2.43 3.23
CA LEU A 21 -19.34 -1.74 2.96
C LEU A 21 -20.40 -2.14 4.00
N LEU A 22 -21.18 -1.18 4.50
CA LEU A 22 -22.25 -1.48 5.45
C LEU A 22 -23.36 -2.31 4.78
N PRO A 23 -24.02 -3.24 5.51
CA PRO A 23 -25.16 -3.99 4.98
C PRO A 23 -26.35 -3.12 4.55
N SER A 24 -26.49 -1.93 5.15
CA SER A 24 -27.55 -0.96 4.84
C SER A 24 -27.21 -0.02 3.67
N ALA A 25 -25.96 -0.02 3.19
CA ALA A 25 -25.53 0.83 2.10
C ALA A 25 -26.02 0.32 0.74
N LYS A 26 -26.03 1.19 -0.26
CA LYS A 26 -26.21 0.77 -1.66
C LYS A 26 -24.90 0.15 -2.18
N PRO A 27 -24.96 -0.76 -3.17
CA PRO A 27 -23.76 -1.30 -3.80
C PRO A 27 -22.79 -0.20 -4.27
N LEU A 28 -21.52 -0.31 -3.88
CA LEU A 28 -20.49 0.67 -4.23
C LEU A 28 -19.84 0.29 -5.55
N LYS A 29 -20.10 1.06 -6.60
CA LYS A 29 -19.60 0.80 -7.96
C LYS A 29 -18.13 1.21 -8.12
N GLU A 30 -17.46 0.56 -9.07
CA GLU A 30 -16.19 1.00 -9.63
C GLU A 30 -16.28 2.46 -10.08
N ARG A 31 -15.27 3.27 -9.74
CA ARG A 31 -15.18 4.72 -10.00
C ARG A 31 -16.20 5.59 -9.26
N ALA A 32 -16.87 5.06 -8.26
CA ALA A 32 -17.72 5.89 -7.40
C ALA A 32 -16.88 6.97 -6.69
N ARG A 33 -17.41 8.19 -6.63
CA ARG A 33 -16.87 9.27 -5.79
C ARG A 33 -17.44 9.15 -4.38
N VAL A 34 -16.58 9.28 -3.38
CA VAL A 34 -16.92 9.17 -1.95
C VAL A 34 -16.18 10.26 -1.17
N HIS A 35 -16.75 10.70 -0.05
CA HIS A 35 -16.00 11.45 0.95
C HIS A 35 -15.21 10.46 1.79
N LEU A 36 -13.90 10.63 1.80
CA LEU A 36 -12.96 9.91 2.64
C LEU A 36 -12.69 10.76 3.87
N HIS A 37 -13.02 10.21 5.04
CA HIS A 37 -12.64 10.78 6.32
C HIS A 37 -11.57 9.90 6.96
N ALA A 38 -10.41 10.49 7.23
CA ALA A 38 -9.32 9.83 7.94
C ALA A 38 -8.70 10.81 8.94
N TYR A 39 -8.68 10.44 10.21
CA TYR A 39 -8.29 11.32 11.31
C TYR A 39 -9.04 12.67 11.28
N THR A 40 -8.30 13.77 11.13
CA THR A 40 -8.78 15.15 11.05
C THR A 40 -8.88 15.64 9.61
N SER A 41 -8.69 14.76 8.63
CA SER A 41 -8.75 15.09 7.20
C SER A 41 -10.03 14.59 6.55
N GLU A 42 -10.56 15.39 5.64
CA GLU A 42 -11.63 15.04 4.73
C GLU A 42 -11.17 15.36 3.30
N THR A 43 -11.34 14.42 2.37
CA THR A 43 -11.11 14.64 0.94
C THR A 43 -12.11 13.83 0.13
N VAL A 44 -12.38 14.26 -1.10
CA VAL A 44 -13.07 13.40 -2.07
C VAL A 44 -12.09 12.37 -2.62
N ALA A 45 -12.55 11.14 -2.81
CA ALA A 45 -11.80 10.06 -3.45
C ALA A 45 -12.64 9.32 -4.50
N GLU A 46 -12.00 8.88 -5.59
CA GLU A 46 -12.54 7.91 -6.54
C GLU A 46 -12.12 6.50 -6.13
N VAL A 47 -13.08 5.58 -6.02
CA VAL A 47 -12.83 4.17 -5.66
C VAL A 47 -12.47 3.37 -6.91
N ARG A 48 -11.33 2.66 -6.88
CA ARG A 48 -10.89 1.74 -7.93
C ARG A 48 -10.74 0.32 -7.39
N LEU A 49 -11.60 -0.57 -7.80
CA LEU A 49 -11.64 -1.98 -7.45
C LEU A 49 -10.65 -2.77 -8.32
N PHE A 50 -10.07 -3.81 -7.73
CA PHE A 50 -9.08 -4.65 -8.41
C PHE A 50 -9.69 -5.88 -9.08
N ASP A 51 -10.71 -6.49 -8.47
CA ASP A 51 -11.20 -7.82 -8.82
C ASP A 51 -12.66 -7.88 -9.29
N ARG A 52 -13.39 -6.76 -9.19
CA ARG A 52 -14.84 -6.68 -9.46
C ARG A 52 -15.26 -5.27 -9.87
N ASN A 53 -16.49 -5.13 -10.36
CA ASN A 53 -17.04 -3.84 -10.78
C ASN A 53 -17.92 -3.15 -9.71
N GLN A 54 -18.23 -3.84 -8.61
CA GLN A 54 -18.95 -3.26 -7.46
C GLN A 54 -18.72 -4.09 -6.19
N ILE A 55 -18.87 -3.47 -5.03
CA ILE A 55 -18.92 -4.13 -3.71
C ILE A 55 -20.38 -4.21 -3.27
N ALA A 56 -20.87 -5.39 -2.92
CA ALA A 56 -22.24 -5.55 -2.43
C ALA A 56 -22.36 -5.12 -0.96
N PRO A 57 -23.56 -4.79 -0.47
CA PRO A 57 -23.76 -4.41 0.93
C PRO A 57 -23.31 -5.53 1.89
N GLY A 58 -22.54 -5.18 2.92
CA GLY A 58 -21.98 -6.13 3.88
C GLY A 58 -20.70 -6.83 3.43
N GLU A 59 -20.25 -6.60 2.19
CA GLU A 59 -19.02 -7.22 1.68
C GLU A 59 -17.77 -6.35 1.91
N THR A 60 -16.63 -7.02 1.79
CA THR A 60 -15.31 -6.40 1.76
C THR A 60 -14.62 -6.62 0.42
N ALA A 61 -13.85 -5.64 -0.04
CA ALA A 61 -12.99 -5.80 -1.21
C ALA A 61 -11.73 -4.95 -1.13
N PHE A 62 -10.68 -5.38 -1.83
CA PHE A 62 -9.50 -4.55 -2.05
C PHE A 62 -9.84 -3.47 -3.06
N ALA A 63 -9.43 -2.23 -2.75
CA ALA A 63 -9.61 -1.08 -3.61
C ALA A 63 -8.41 -0.14 -3.52
N GLN A 64 -8.25 0.72 -4.51
CA GLN A 64 -7.39 1.87 -4.48
C GLN A 64 -8.27 3.12 -4.40
N LEU A 65 -8.05 3.95 -3.39
CA LEU A 65 -8.67 5.26 -3.29
C LEU A 65 -7.77 6.28 -3.97
N ARG A 66 -8.32 7.00 -4.94
CA ARG A 66 -7.64 8.10 -5.63
C ARG A 66 -8.21 9.42 -5.13
N MET A 67 -7.47 10.07 -4.25
CA MET A 67 -7.87 11.29 -3.57
C MET A 67 -7.60 12.53 -4.45
N GLU A 68 -8.50 13.51 -4.40
CA GLU A 68 -8.32 14.79 -5.08
C GLU A 68 -7.18 15.60 -4.43
N GLU A 69 -7.20 15.67 -3.10
CA GLU A 69 -6.16 16.28 -2.29
C GLU A 69 -5.21 15.21 -1.70
N PRO A 70 -3.90 15.51 -1.59
CA PRO A 70 -2.97 14.57 -1.00
C PRO A 70 -3.21 14.44 0.50
N SER A 71 -3.29 13.21 1.00
CA SER A 71 -3.40 12.92 2.44
C SER A 71 -2.24 12.04 2.91
N LEU A 72 -1.89 12.19 4.18
CA LEU A 72 -0.86 11.40 4.83
C LEU A 72 -1.51 10.27 5.60
N LEU A 73 -1.33 9.05 5.08
CA LEU A 73 -1.88 7.82 5.64
C LEU A 73 -0.77 6.78 5.68
N LEU A 74 -0.84 5.88 6.65
CA LEU A 74 0.07 4.77 6.86
C LEU A 74 -0.68 3.43 6.87
N PRO A 75 0.00 2.32 6.59
CA PRO A 75 -0.60 0.99 6.75
C PRO A 75 -1.16 0.79 8.17
N GLY A 76 -2.40 0.31 8.25
CA GLY A 76 -3.14 0.13 9.50
C GLY A 76 -4.08 1.28 9.85
N ASP A 77 -3.95 2.45 9.22
CA ASP A 77 -4.82 3.59 9.47
C ASP A 77 -6.27 3.26 9.06
N ARG A 78 -7.22 3.62 9.93
CA ARG A 78 -8.65 3.42 9.69
C ARG A 78 -9.27 4.66 9.05
N PHE A 79 -10.25 4.43 8.19
CA PHE A 79 -10.99 5.51 7.54
C PHE A 79 -12.48 5.18 7.43
N ILE A 80 -13.26 6.23 7.20
CA ILE A 80 -14.71 6.18 6.97
C ILE A 80 -14.99 6.65 5.54
N LEU A 81 -15.87 5.94 4.85
CA LEU A 81 -16.40 6.33 3.55
C LEU A 81 -17.84 6.83 3.70
N ARG A 82 -18.10 8.02 3.19
CA ARG A 82 -19.45 8.57 3.06
C ARG A 82 -19.81 8.75 1.60
N GLN A 83 -21.08 8.55 1.28
CA GLN A 83 -21.61 8.76 -0.06
C GLN A 83 -21.50 10.24 -0.44
N PHE A 84 -21.26 10.51 -1.71
CA PHE A 84 -21.12 11.87 -2.23
C PHE A 84 -22.41 12.70 -2.07
N SER A 85 -23.57 12.08 -2.31
CA SER A 85 -24.87 12.69 -2.04
C SER A 85 -25.97 11.63 -1.97
N PRO A 86 -26.86 11.64 -0.97
CA PRO A 86 -26.75 12.42 0.28
C PRO A 86 -25.53 11.99 1.11
N VAL A 87 -25.06 12.85 2.02
CA VAL A 87 -23.83 12.63 2.80
C VAL A 87 -24.07 11.66 3.96
N VAL A 88 -24.24 10.38 3.64
CA VAL A 88 -24.45 9.28 4.60
C VAL A 88 -23.22 8.38 4.67
N THR A 89 -22.95 7.84 5.85
CA THR A 89 -21.89 6.82 6.01
C THR A 89 -22.30 5.54 5.30
N ILE A 90 -21.45 5.05 4.41
CA ILE A 90 -21.69 3.83 3.63
C ILE A 90 -20.75 2.70 4.00
N GLY A 91 -19.63 3.01 4.66
CA GLY A 91 -18.62 2.01 4.99
C GLY A 91 -17.36 2.66 5.54
N GLY A 92 -16.28 1.91 5.47
CA GLY A 92 -14.96 2.33 5.89
C GLY A 92 -13.93 1.28 5.53
N GLY A 93 -12.81 1.27 6.23
CA GLY A 93 -11.78 0.29 5.96
C GLY A 93 -10.47 0.57 6.68
N ALA A 94 -9.44 -0.12 6.22
CA ALA A 94 -8.07 0.05 6.66
C ALA A 94 -7.12 0.24 5.47
N VAL A 95 -6.14 1.10 5.64
CA VAL A 95 -5.06 1.31 4.67
C VAL A 95 -4.11 0.12 4.72
N LEU A 96 -3.78 -0.43 3.55
CA LEU A 96 -2.81 -1.52 3.42
C LEU A 96 -1.49 -0.98 2.86
N ASP A 97 -1.57 -0.10 1.86
CA ASP A 97 -0.40 0.52 1.25
C ASP A 97 -0.65 1.98 0.87
N ALA A 98 0.15 2.88 1.43
CA ALA A 98 0.09 4.30 1.13
C ALA A 98 1.10 4.75 0.05
N ALA A 99 1.90 3.82 -0.49
CA ALA A 99 2.86 4.09 -1.54
C ALA A 99 2.71 3.11 -2.73
N PRO A 100 1.53 3.06 -3.38
CA PRO A 100 1.31 2.14 -4.48
C PRO A 100 2.16 2.50 -5.70
N LEU A 101 2.75 1.50 -6.33
CA LEU A 101 3.57 1.69 -7.54
C LEU A 101 2.68 1.96 -8.76
N PRO A 102 2.94 3.03 -9.54
CA PRO A 102 2.02 3.47 -10.60
C PRO A 102 1.89 2.52 -11.79
N ARG A 103 2.86 1.61 -12.00
CA ARG A 103 2.93 0.71 -13.16
C ARG A 103 2.75 -0.77 -12.79
N MET A 104 2.27 -1.07 -11.58
CA MET A 104 2.03 -2.45 -11.17
C MET A 104 0.76 -2.99 -11.85
N LYS A 105 0.84 -4.21 -12.41
CA LYS A 105 -0.32 -4.89 -13.00
C LYS A 105 -1.39 -5.15 -11.92
N ARG A 106 -2.68 -5.05 -12.29
CA ARG A 106 -3.80 -5.22 -11.34
C ARG A 106 -3.75 -6.51 -10.54
N ASP A 107 -3.48 -7.65 -11.19
CA ASP A 107 -3.42 -8.96 -10.52
C ASP A 107 -2.26 -9.05 -9.53
N ALA A 108 -1.12 -8.42 -9.88
CA ALA A 108 0.04 -8.33 -9.01
C ALA A 108 -0.26 -7.44 -7.80
N SER A 109 -0.92 -6.29 -8.00
CA SER A 109 -1.37 -5.43 -6.91
C SER A 109 -2.35 -6.16 -5.99
N GLN A 110 -3.32 -6.89 -6.53
CA GLN A 110 -4.28 -7.64 -5.70
C GLN A 110 -3.58 -8.72 -4.87
N SER A 111 -2.64 -9.46 -5.46
CA SER A 111 -1.86 -10.49 -4.77
C SER A 111 -0.99 -9.87 -3.67
N PHE A 112 -0.38 -8.72 -3.94
CA PHE A 112 0.37 -7.94 -2.97
C PHE A 112 -0.52 -7.47 -1.81
N LEU A 113 -1.73 -6.95 -2.07
CA LEU A 113 -2.65 -6.52 -1.02
C LEU A 113 -3.17 -7.68 -0.17
N LYS A 114 -3.41 -8.86 -0.76
CA LYS A 114 -3.73 -10.08 -0.01
C LYS A 114 -2.62 -10.46 0.96
N LEU A 115 -1.36 -10.34 0.53
CA LEU A 115 -0.20 -10.57 1.38
C LEU A 115 -0.13 -9.51 2.47
N LEU A 116 -0.33 -8.23 2.17
CA LEU A 116 -0.31 -7.19 3.21
C LEU A 116 -1.43 -7.32 4.24
N ALA A 117 -2.59 -7.83 3.86
CA ALA A 117 -3.73 -7.98 4.75
C ALA A 117 -3.59 -9.17 5.73
N ASN A 118 -2.90 -10.24 5.33
CA ASN A 118 -2.83 -11.50 6.08
C ASN A 118 -1.41 -11.93 6.46
N GLY A 119 -0.40 -11.35 5.83
CA GLY A 119 0.99 -11.73 5.97
C GLY A 119 1.59 -11.21 7.26
N ASP A 120 2.64 -11.91 7.71
CA ASP A 120 3.40 -11.42 8.83
C ASP A 120 4.24 -10.17 8.44
N PRO A 121 4.77 -9.44 9.43
CA PRO A 121 5.58 -8.25 9.13
C PRO A 121 6.89 -8.55 8.37
N GLU A 122 7.42 -9.77 8.40
CA GLU A 122 8.62 -10.13 7.63
C GLU A 122 8.27 -10.29 6.14
N GLN A 123 7.24 -11.08 5.84
CA GLN A 123 6.67 -11.23 4.51
C GLN A 123 6.27 -9.87 3.90
N THR A 124 5.68 -8.99 4.72
CA THR A 124 5.30 -7.63 4.29
C THR A 124 6.52 -6.83 3.83
N LEU A 125 7.62 -6.86 4.59
CA LEU A 125 8.84 -6.15 4.22
C LEU A 125 9.46 -6.74 2.94
N LEU A 126 9.54 -8.06 2.86
CA LEU A 126 10.08 -8.78 1.71
C LEU A 126 9.28 -8.49 0.44
N ALA A 127 7.95 -8.50 0.52
CA ALA A 127 7.07 -8.18 -0.59
C ALA A 127 7.26 -6.72 -1.07
N ARG A 128 7.46 -5.77 -0.14
CA ARG A 128 7.76 -4.37 -0.46
C ARG A 128 9.12 -4.18 -1.13
N ILE A 129 10.12 -4.97 -0.74
CA ILE A 129 11.44 -4.99 -1.40
C ILE A 129 11.30 -5.61 -2.80
N ALA A 130 10.65 -6.78 -2.91
CA ALA A 130 10.54 -7.52 -4.16
C ALA A 130 9.79 -6.76 -5.26
N ARG A 131 8.71 -6.04 -4.92
CA ARG A 131 7.93 -5.27 -5.92
C ARG A 131 8.70 -4.12 -6.58
N ARG A 132 9.83 -3.68 -6.00
CA ARG A 132 10.70 -2.63 -6.55
C ARG A 132 11.67 -3.17 -7.61
N GLY A 133 11.83 -4.48 -7.73
CA GLY A 133 12.77 -5.08 -8.67
C GLY A 133 14.19 -4.58 -8.41
N HIS A 134 14.88 -4.15 -9.46
CA HIS A 134 16.27 -3.69 -9.39
C HIS A 134 16.44 -2.27 -8.83
N ASP A 135 15.38 -1.45 -8.80
CA ASP A 135 15.42 -0.11 -8.17
C ASP A 135 15.69 -0.20 -6.66
N GLY A 136 15.29 -1.34 -6.06
CA GLY A 136 15.42 -1.60 -4.63
C GLY A 136 14.58 -0.68 -3.75
N LEU A 137 14.75 -0.85 -2.44
CA LEU A 137 14.06 -0.09 -1.40
C LEU A 137 15.07 0.40 -0.37
N SER A 138 15.20 1.71 -0.22
CA SER A 138 16.04 2.27 0.84
C SER A 138 15.39 2.09 2.22
N LEU A 139 16.19 2.09 3.29
CA LEU A 139 15.67 2.05 4.66
C LEU A 139 14.72 3.24 4.95
N SER A 140 15.02 4.42 4.41
CA SER A 140 14.15 5.60 4.56
C SER A 140 12.79 5.42 3.90
N GLN A 141 12.76 4.86 2.69
CA GLN A 141 11.50 4.53 2.00
C GLN A 141 10.76 3.43 2.75
N ALA A 142 11.45 2.40 3.26
CA ALA A 142 10.81 1.35 4.03
C ALA A 142 10.14 1.91 5.30
N VAL A 143 10.76 2.87 6.00
CA VAL A 143 10.13 3.60 7.12
C VAL A 143 8.90 4.35 6.64
N ALA A 144 9.03 5.15 5.58
CA ALA A 144 7.94 5.97 5.04
C ALA A 144 6.74 5.12 4.57
N GLU A 145 7.00 3.95 3.99
CA GLU A 145 5.99 3.06 3.45
C GLU A 145 5.28 2.20 4.49
N THR A 146 5.97 1.85 5.58
CA THR A 146 5.45 0.91 6.59
C THR A 146 4.97 1.60 7.86
N GLY A 147 5.45 2.82 8.14
CA GLY A 147 5.28 3.46 9.45
C GLY A 147 6.13 2.84 10.56
N TRP A 148 6.99 1.87 10.25
CA TRP A 148 7.81 1.20 11.27
C TRP A 148 9.04 2.01 11.64
N ARG A 149 9.51 1.83 12.88
CA ARG A 149 10.79 2.38 13.31
C ARG A 149 11.93 1.74 12.51
N ARG A 150 12.95 2.54 12.18
CA ARG A 150 14.16 2.05 11.49
C ARG A 150 14.75 0.80 12.14
N SER A 151 14.82 0.75 13.48
CA SER A 151 15.35 -0.40 14.21
C SER A 151 14.58 -1.70 13.95
N VAL A 152 13.26 -1.63 13.80
CA VAL A 152 12.41 -2.80 13.49
C VAL A 152 12.72 -3.32 12.08
N ILE A 153 12.89 -2.42 11.12
CA ILE A 153 13.23 -2.77 9.73
C ILE A 153 14.62 -3.38 9.68
N GLU A 154 15.61 -2.75 10.33
CA GLU A 154 16.98 -3.25 10.39
C GLU A 154 17.07 -4.64 11.02
N GLN A 155 16.38 -4.87 12.14
CA GLN A 155 16.33 -6.19 12.78
C GLN A 155 15.79 -7.28 11.85
N ARG A 156 14.78 -6.94 11.03
CA ARG A 156 14.22 -7.87 10.04
C ARG A 156 15.18 -8.11 8.87
N VAL A 157 15.80 -7.06 8.35
CA VAL A 157 16.80 -7.17 7.28
C VAL A 157 17.98 -8.05 7.72
N VAL A 158 18.46 -7.89 8.95
CA VAL A 158 19.57 -8.70 9.49
C VAL A 158 19.23 -10.20 9.53
N ARG A 159 17.95 -10.57 9.65
CA ARG A 159 17.48 -11.97 9.60
C ARG A 159 17.31 -12.48 8.16
N ALA A 160 16.79 -11.63 7.27
CA ALA A 160 16.53 -12.00 5.88
C ALA A 160 17.79 -12.10 5.01
N VAL A 161 18.86 -11.36 5.32
CA VAL A 161 20.12 -11.39 4.55
C VAL A 161 20.81 -12.76 4.60
N PRO A 162 21.05 -13.39 5.77
CA PRO A 162 21.62 -14.73 5.85
C PRO A 162 20.77 -15.83 5.18
N GLN A 163 19.45 -15.63 5.12
CA GLN A 163 18.53 -16.56 4.46
C GLN A 163 18.57 -16.45 2.93
N GLY A 164 19.29 -15.46 2.39
CA GLY A 164 19.46 -15.27 0.95
C GLY A 164 18.22 -14.71 0.25
N GLU A 165 17.26 -14.14 0.99
CA GLU A 165 16.05 -13.55 0.41
C GLU A 165 16.25 -12.09 -0.02
N VAL A 166 17.09 -11.37 0.72
CA VAL A 166 17.41 -9.95 0.51
C VAL A 166 18.91 -9.74 0.45
N LEU A 167 19.34 -8.92 -0.49
CA LEU A 167 20.69 -8.38 -0.59
C LEU A 167 20.67 -6.92 -0.14
N ARG A 168 21.64 -6.54 0.69
CA ARG A 168 21.85 -5.14 1.08
C ARG A 168 23.06 -4.60 0.35
N VAL A 169 22.84 -3.62 -0.53
CA VAL A 169 23.89 -2.90 -1.25
C VAL A 169 23.90 -1.46 -0.74
N GLY A 170 24.83 -1.17 0.18
CA GLY A 170 24.87 0.11 0.89
C GLY A 170 23.58 0.37 1.68
N GLY A 171 22.86 1.42 1.31
CA GLY A 171 21.58 1.82 1.92
C GLY A 171 20.33 1.22 1.27
N ILE A 172 20.48 0.42 0.21
CA ILE A 172 19.39 -0.11 -0.60
C ILE A 172 19.22 -1.62 -0.36
N LEU A 173 17.97 -2.03 -0.19
CA LEU A 173 17.56 -3.42 -0.06
C LEU A 173 17.01 -3.89 -1.40
N ILE A 174 17.50 -5.04 -1.90
CA ILE A 174 17.09 -5.62 -3.18
C ILE A 174 16.76 -7.09 -2.92
N SER A 175 15.69 -7.61 -3.53
CA SER A 175 15.43 -9.04 -3.43
C SER A 175 16.45 -9.82 -4.25
N THR A 176 16.89 -10.97 -3.75
CA THR A 176 17.88 -11.80 -4.47
C THR A 176 17.41 -12.17 -5.87
N ALA A 177 16.12 -12.49 -6.02
CA ALA A 177 15.50 -12.76 -7.31
C ALA A 177 15.61 -11.58 -8.31
N ALA A 178 15.46 -10.34 -7.83
CA ALA A 178 15.60 -9.17 -8.68
C ALA A 178 17.06 -8.94 -9.11
N MET A 179 18.02 -9.22 -8.23
CA MET A 179 19.44 -9.11 -8.54
C MET A 179 19.88 -10.16 -9.57
N GLU A 180 19.45 -11.41 -9.43
CA GLU A 180 19.74 -12.47 -10.40
C GLU A 180 19.11 -12.18 -11.78
N GLY A 181 17.89 -11.64 -11.80
CA GLY A 181 17.27 -11.16 -13.03
C GLY A 181 18.08 -10.06 -13.72
N LEU A 182 18.59 -9.09 -12.94
CA LEU A 182 19.44 -8.02 -13.46
C LEU A 182 20.77 -8.55 -14.01
N LYS A 183 21.42 -9.46 -13.27
CA LYS A 183 22.67 -10.10 -13.70
C LYS A 183 22.50 -10.77 -15.05
N THR A 184 21.44 -11.56 -15.20
CA THR A 184 21.11 -12.26 -16.45
C THR A 184 20.90 -11.29 -17.61
N PHE A 185 20.15 -10.20 -17.38
CA PHE A 185 19.89 -9.17 -18.37
C PHE A 185 21.17 -8.48 -18.86
N VAL A 186 22.05 -8.08 -17.93
CA VAL A 186 23.32 -7.41 -18.27
C VAL A 186 24.25 -8.37 -19.02
N THR A 187 24.40 -9.61 -18.56
CA THR A 187 25.26 -10.60 -19.24
C THR A 187 24.77 -11.01 -20.61
N ALA A 188 23.46 -10.95 -20.88
CA ALA A 188 22.89 -11.23 -22.19
C ALA A 188 23.04 -10.07 -23.19
N THR A 189 23.41 -8.88 -22.71
CA THR A 189 23.59 -7.67 -23.54
C THR A 189 25.07 -7.43 -23.90
N LEU A 190 25.99 -8.18 -23.28
CA LEU A 190 27.43 -8.19 -23.55
C LEU A 190 27.78 -9.30 -24.54
#